data_AF-A0A855G2P5-F1
#
_entry.id   AF-A0A855G2P5-F1
#
_cell.length_a   1.000
_cell.length_b   1.000
_cell.length_c   1.000
_cell.angle_alpha   90.00
_cell.angle_beta   90.00
_cell.angle_gamma   90.00
#
_symmetry.space_group_name_H-M   'P 1'
#
loop_
_entity.id
_entity.type
_entity.pdbx_description
1 polymer ?
#
loop_
_entity_poly.entity_id
_entity_poly.type
_entity_poly.pdbx_seq_one_letter_code
_entity_poly.pdbx_strand_id
1 'polypeptide(L)'
;MKKIMYIFFEKLKIYTINFVIFFLLIKIFLYLISYYDMRYAGKEDLHGDFTLVVFDDETFYPLRLSKLKDIQKEDFSFISEKKADRKEWHTGEDTPTSFSYSIKKIENGNQIETEFKDPERTVWSTYQVVDNNIIPIKSRLYAFDYILLAMVLAFLTTYGLNHIRKYFKIQLKVNL
;
A
#
# COMPACT_ATOMS: atom_id res chain seq x y z
N MET A 1 49.59 0.17 -9.36
CA MET A 1 48.27 -0.26 -9.90
C MET A 1 47.44 -1.13 -8.96
N LYS A 2 47.92 -2.28 -8.46
CA LYS A 2 47.12 -3.22 -7.64
C LYS A 2 46.44 -2.59 -6.40
N LYS A 3 47.13 -1.70 -5.67
CA LYS A 3 46.59 -1.03 -4.47
C LYS A 3 45.45 -0.05 -4.76
N ILE A 4 45.54 0.70 -5.86
CA ILE A 4 44.49 1.65 -6.29
C ILE A 4 43.24 0.87 -6.72
N MET A 5 43.44 -0.20 -7.48
CA MET A 5 42.36 -1.08 -7.93
C MET A 5 41.64 -1.75 -6.76
N TYR A 6 42.39 -2.22 -5.74
CA TYR A 6 41.81 -2.78 -4.51
C TYR A 6 40.96 -1.75 -3.74
N ILE A 7 41.47 -0.53 -3.55
CA ILE A 7 40.72 0.56 -2.87
C ILE A 7 39.44 0.90 -3.64
N PHE A 8 39.50 0.88 -4.98
CA PHE A 8 38.33 1.11 -5.83
C PHE A 8 37.27 0.02 -5.63
N PHE A 9 37.64 -1.26 -5.68
CA PHE A 9 36.70 -2.38 -5.47
C PHE A 9 36.09 -2.39 -4.07
N GLU A 10 36.86 -2.09 -3.02
CA GLU A 10 36.36 -1.95 -1.66
C GLU A 10 35.32 -0.83 -1.54
N LYS A 11 35.59 0.34 -2.12
CA LYS A 11 34.63 1.45 -2.15
C LYS A 11 33.38 1.08 -2.93
N LEU A 12 33.53 0.49 -4.11
CA LEU A 12 32.40 0.05 -4.95
C LEU A 12 31.49 -0.92 -4.19
N LYS A 13 32.06 -1.92 -3.50
CA LYS A 13 31.31 -2.87 -2.67
C LYS A 13 30.48 -2.17 -1.59
N ILE A 14 31.04 -1.18 -0.91
CA ILE A 14 30.33 -0.41 0.12
C ILE A 14 29.16 0.38 -0.50
N TYR A 15 29.37 1.01 -1.66
CA TYR A 15 28.29 1.71 -2.37
C TYR A 15 27.18 0.75 -2.80
N THR A 16 27.53 -0.42 -3.35
CA THR A 16 26.55 -1.44 -3.74
C THR A 16 25.73 -1.93 -2.54
N ILE A 17 26.36 -2.21 -1.41
CA ILE A 17 25.66 -2.63 -0.20
C ILE A 17 24.71 -1.54 0.30
N ASN A 18 25.17 -0.28 0.33
CA ASN A 18 24.33 0.84 0.75
C ASN A 18 23.14 1.06 -0.20
N PHE A 19 23.35 0.85 -1.50
CA PHE A 19 22.28 0.91 -2.50
C PHE A 19 21.23 -0.18 -2.25
N VAL A 20 21.66 -1.43 -2.01
CA VAL A 20 20.74 -2.54 -1.68
C VAL A 20 19.95 -2.25 -0.39
N ILE A 21 20.63 -1.77 0.66
CA ILE A 21 19.98 -1.40 1.92
C ILE A 21 18.95 -0.29 1.71
N PHE A 22 19.28 0.73 0.91
CA PHE A 22 18.38 1.83 0.60
C PHE A 22 17.07 1.34 -0.05
N PHE A 23 17.13 0.48 -1.06
CA PHE A 23 15.93 -0.07 -1.70
C PHE A 23 15.12 -0.98 -0.77
N LEU A 24 15.79 -1.73 0.11
CA LEU A 24 15.13 -2.54 1.11
C LEU A 24 14.39 -1.67 2.14
N LEU A 25 15.00 -0.56 2.57
CA LEU A 25 14.39 0.42 3.46
C LEU A 25 13.19 1.11 2.82
N ILE A 26 13.24 1.46 1.52
CA ILE A 26 12.07 2.03 0.82
C ILE A 26 10.87 1.09 0.95
N LYS A 27 11.06 -0.22 0.69
CA LYS A 27 9.96 -1.20 0.81
C LYS A 27 9.41 -1.28 2.23
N ILE A 28 10.27 -1.26 3.25
CA ILE A 28 9.87 -1.27 4.66
C ILE A 28 9.09 -0.01 5.01
N PHE A 29 9.59 1.16 4.64
CA PHE A 29 8.92 2.43 4.94
C PHE A 29 7.60 2.57 4.20
N LEU A 30 7.51 2.14 2.94
CA LEU A 30 6.24 2.07 2.20
C LEU A 30 5.20 1.22 2.96
N TYR A 31 5.60 0.06 3.48
CA TYR A 31 4.72 -0.78 4.28
C TYR A 31 4.30 -0.08 5.58
N LEU A 32 5.24 0.55 6.28
CA LEU A 32 4.98 1.24 7.54
C LEU A 32 4.08 2.47 7.37
N ILE A 33 4.32 3.31 6.35
CA ILE A 33 3.50 4.49 6.05
C ILE A 33 2.08 4.05 5.70
N SER A 34 1.95 3.08 4.78
CA SER A 34 0.67 2.51 4.39
C SER A 34 -0.11 1.95 5.59
N TYR A 35 0.57 1.25 6.49
CA TYR A 35 -0.05 0.72 7.71
C TYR A 35 -0.42 1.82 8.72
N TYR A 36 0.44 2.83 8.88
CA TYR A 36 0.21 3.92 9.83
C TYR A 36 -0.97 4.79 9.41
N ASP A 37 -1.01 5.22 8.16
CA ASP A 37 -2.07 6.11 7.67
C ASP A 37 -3.45 5.48 7.83
N MET A 38 -3.54 4.19 7.55
CA MET A 38 -4.74 3.39 7.77
C MET A 38 -5.21 3.27 9.22
N ARG A 39 -4.28 3.30 10.17
CA ARG A 39 -4.60 3.22 11.61
C ARG A 39 -5.04 4.58 12.17
N TYR A 40 -4.52 5.67 11.59
CA TYR A 40 -4.74 7.04 12.06
C TYR A 40 -5.77 7.82 11.26
N ALA A 41 -6.23 7.30 10.12
CA ALA A 41 -7.58 7.58 9.62
C ALA A 41 -8.56 7.27 10.77
N GLY A 42 -9.18 8.31 11.32
CA GLY A 42 -9.71 8.36 12.69
C GLY A 42 -10.63 7.22 13.07
N LYS A 43 -10.85 6.98 14.38
CA LYS A 43 -11.68 5.87 14.87
C LYS A 43 -13.15 5.86 14.40
N GLU A 44 -13.67 6.97 13.88
CA GLU A 44 -14.98 7.03 13.19
C GLU A 44 -14.85 6.84 11.66
N ASP A 45 -13.64 7.03 11.13
CA ASP A 45 -13.20 7.05 9.72
C ASP A 45 -12.17 5.95 9.39
N LEU A 46 -12.07 4.88 10.20
CA LEU A 46 -11.17 3.73 10.00
C LEU A 46 -11.34 3.09 8.60
N HIS A 47 -12.39 3.50 7.89
CA HIS A 47 -12.81 3.04 6.59
C HIS A 47 -13.14 4.17 5.60
N GLY A 48 -12.67 5.40 5.82
CA GLY A 48 -12.96 6.54 4.94
C GLY A 48 -12.58 6.28 3.47
N ASP A 49 -11.48 5.55 3.26
CA ASP A 49 -11.02 5.08 1.95
C ASP A 49 -11.30 3.58 1.71
N PHE A 50 -12.03 2.91 2.60
CA PHE A 50 -12.41 1.52 2.38
C PHE A 50 -13.41 1.45 1.24
N THR A 51 -13.08 0.71 0.19
CA THR A 51 -13.90 0.66 -1.03
C THR A 51 -14.56 -0.70 -1.18
N LEU A 52 -15.88 -0.70 -1.17
CA LEU A 52 -16.75 -1.84 -1.44
C LEU A 52 -17.06 -1.94 -2.92
N VAL A 53 -17.38 -3.14 -3.40
CA VAL A 53 -18.15 -3.32 -4.63
C VAL A 53 -19.63 -3.43 -4.30
N VAL A 54 -20.45 -2.69 -5.03
CA VAL A 54 -21.91 -2.81 -5.05
C VAL A 54 -22.38 -3.18 -6.45
N PHE A 55 -23.48 -3.90 -6.53
CA PHE A 55 -24.14 -4.34 -7.76
C PHE A 55 -25.54 -3.74 -7.82
N ASP A 56 -25.86 -3.13 -8.95
CA ASP A 56 -27.16 -2.58 -9.33
C ASP A 56 -27.50 -3.16 -10.71
N ASP A 57 -28.56 -3.99 -10.79
CA ASP A 57 -29.00 -4.66 -12.01
C ASP A 57 -27.83 -5.19 -12.88
N GLU A 58 -26.95 -5.98 -12.26
CA GLU A 58 -25.74 -6.60 -12.85
C GLU A 58 -24.54 -5.68 -13.09
N THR A 59 -24.71 -4.36 -12.99
CA THR A 59 -23.60 -3.41 -13.12
C THR A 59 -22.94 -3.18 -11.76
N PHE A 60 -21.62 -3.28 -11.73
CA PHE A 60 -20.86 -3.07 -10.50
C PHE A 60 -20.20 -1.70 -10.42
N TYR A 61 -20.14 -1.17 -9.20
CA TYR A 61 -19.55 0.14 -8.90
C TYR A 61 -18.72 0.09 -7.61
N PRO A 62 -17.64 0.89 -7.54
CA PRO A 62 -16.94 1.14 -6.29
C PRO A 62 -17.78 2.06 -5.39
N LEU A 63 -17.97 1.68 -4.13
CA LEU A 63 -18.63 2.50 -3.12
C LEU A 63 -17.73 2.63 -1.89
N ARG A 64 -17.45 3.86 -1.45
CA ARG A 64 -16.73 4.06 -0.18
C ARG A 64 -17.63 3.63 0.99
N LEU A 65 -17.09 2.91 1.97
CA LEU A 65 -17.85 2.43 3.12
C LEU A 65 -18.52 3.59 3.89
N SER A 66 -17.86 4.74 3.97
CA SER A 66 -18.42 5.95 4.60
C SER A 66 -19.73 6.41 3.95
N LYS A 67 -19.87 6.25 2.62
CA LYS A 67 -21.06 6.61 1.86
C LYS A 67 -22.18 5.56 1.95
N LEU A 68 -21.92 4.41 2.56
CA LEU A 68 -22.92 3.34 2.66
C LEU A 68 -24.13 3.75 3.51
N LYS A 69 -23.95 4.65 4.49
CA LYS A 69 -25.04 5.15 5.33
C LYS A 69 -25.99 6.09 4.58
N ASP A 70 -25.52 6.73 3.51
CA ASP A 70 -26.26 7.72 2.74
C ASP A 70 -27.12 7.07 1.63
N ILE A 71 -27.03 5.75 1.47
CA ILE A 71 -27.68 4.97 0.42
C ILE A 71 -28.75 4.06 1.06
N GLN A 72 -29.92 3.96 0.43
CA GLN A 72 -30.93 2.97 0.82
C GLN A 72 -30.45 1.57 0.46
N LYS A 73 -30.34 0.69 1.46
CA LYS A 73 -29.78 -0.66 1.32
C LYS A 73 -30.58 -1.58 0.38
N GLU A 74 -31.78 -1.19 -0.02
CA GLU A 74 -32.69 -2.01 -0.83
C GLU A 74 -32.31 -2.03 -2.31
N ASP A 75 -31.56 -1.04 -2.78
CA ASP A 75 -31.25 -0.88 -4.22
C ASP A 75 -29.95 -1.59 -4.66
N PHE A 76 -29.17 -2.15 -3.72
CA PHE A 76 -27.84 -2.70 -4.04
C PHE A 76 -27.56 -4.05 -3.40
N SER A 77 -26.89 -4.93 -4.14
CA SER A 77 -26.31 -6.18 -3.63
C SER A 77 -24.79 -6.04 -3.47
N PHE A 78 -24.21 -6.81 -2.55
CA PHE A 78 -22.75 -6.96 -2.42
C PHE A 78 -22.23 -8.25 -3.05
N ILE A 79 -23.13 -9.12 -3.53
CA ILE A 79 -22.80 -10.43 -4.10
C ILE A 79 -23.36 -10.52 -5.52
N SER A 80 -22.51 -10.97 -6.43
CA SER A 80 -22.87 -11.32 -7.80
C SER A 80 -22.60 -12.79 -8.09
N GLU A 81 -23.27 -13.32 -9.10
CA GLU A 81 -22.94 -14.60 -9.70
C GLU A 81 -21.52 -14.57 -10.30
N LYS A 82 -21.15 -13.44 -10.91
CA LYS A 82 -19.82 -13.21 -11.44
C LYS A 82 -18.82 -13.08 -10.29
N LYS A 83 -17.88 -14.02 -10.21
CA LYS A 83 -16.93 -14.10 -9.09
C LYS A 83 -15.77 -13.14 -9.18
N ALA A 84 -15.48 -12.57 -10.34
CA ALA A 84 -14.48 -11.54 -10.49
C ALA A 84 -14.77 -10.70 -11.72
N ASP A 85 -14.48 -9.41 -11.65
CA ASP A 85 -14.57 -8.51 -12.80
C ASP A 85 -13.66 -7.30 -12.64
N ARG A 86 -13.45 -6.59 -13.75
CA ARG A 86 -12.69 -5.34 -13.81
C ARG A 86 -13.34 -4.36 -14.78
N LYS A 87 -13.39 -3.10 -14.38
CA LYS A 87 -13.89 -1.98 -15.16
C LYS A 87 -12.87 -0.86 -15.16
N GLU A 88 -12.74 -0.20 -16.30
CA GLU A 88 -11.87 0.96 -16.48
C GLU A 88 -12.72 2.14 -16.96
N TRP A 89 -12.40 3.32 -16.46
CA TRP A 89 -13.00 4.58 -16.85
C TRP A 89 -11.91 5.55 -17.24
N HIS A 90 -12.08 6.20 -18.39
CA HIS A 90 -11.26 7.32 -18.80
C HIS A 90 -11.87 8.61 -18.28
N THR A 91 -11.27 9.19 -17.24
CA THR A 91 -11.69 10.47 -16.64
C THR A 91 -11.09 11.70 -17.35
N GLY A 92 -10.53 11.54 -18.56
CA GLY A 92 -9.92 12.63 -19.33
C GLY A 92 -8.45 12.90 -19.01
N GLU A 93 -7.86 12.16 -18.07
CA GLU A 93 -6.42 12.16 -17.79
C GLU A 93 -5.70 11.02 -18.54
N ASP A 94 -4.39 11.16 -18.75
CA ASP A 94 -3.54 10.20 -19.46
C ASP A 94 -3.52 8.79 -18.80
N THR A 95 -3.93 8.69 -17.54
CA THR A 95 -4.04 7.44 -16.79
C THR A 95 -5.48 7.11 -16.43
N PRO A 96 -6.04 5.96 -16.88
CA PRO A 96 -7.42 5.58 -16.58
C PRO A 96 -7.59 5.19 -15.11
N THR A 97 -8.77 5.50 -14.57
CA THR A 97 -9.23 4.94 -13.29
C THR A 97 -9.70 3.52 -13.55
N SER A 98 -9.37 2.58 -12.66
CA SER A 98 -9.82 1.20 -12.75
C SER A 98 -10.32 0.67 -11.41
N PHE A 99 -11.32 -0.20 -11.47
CA PHE A 99 -11.84 -0.91 -10.30
C PHE A 99 -11.98 -2.38 -10.65
N SER A 100 -11.51 -3.24 -9.76
CA SER A 100 -11.70 -4.68 -9.87
C SER A 100 -12.13 -5.27 -8.55
N TYR A 101 -12.80 -6.41 -8.63
CA TYR A 101 -13.20 -7.17 -7.48
C TYR A 101 -13.01 -8.67 -7.72
N SER A 102 -12.89 -9.42 -6.62
CA SER A 102 -13.01 -10.87 -6.60
C SER A 102 -13.80 -11.32 -5.36
N ILE A 103 -14.65 -12.33 -5.54
CA ILE A 103 -15.53 -12.89 -4.52
C ILE A 103 -15.14 -14.33 -4.29
N LYS A 104 -14.78 -14.66 -3.05
CA LYS A 104 -14.42 -15.99 -2.60
C LYS A 104 -15.42 -16.48 -1.55
N LYS A 105 -15.98 -17.66 -1.76
CA LYS A 105 -16.84 -18.31 -0.74
C LYS A 105 -15.99 -18.79 0.43
N ILE A 106 -16.44 -18.53 1.65
CA ILE A 106 -15.81 -18.97 2.90
C ILE A 106 -16.87 -19.65 3.78
N GLU A 107 -16.48 -20.33 4.86
CA GLU A 107 -17.39 -21.11 5.72
C GLU A 107 -18.58 -20.28 6.22
N ASN A 108 -18.32 -19.02 6.60
CA ASN A 108 -19.31 -18.11 7.18
C ASN A 108 -19.71 -16.96 6.23
N GLY A 109 -19.87 -17.23 4.92
CA GLY A 109 -20.36 -16.25 3.95
C GLY A 109 -19.42 -16.07 2.75
N ASN A 110 -19.17 -14.82 2.36
CA ASN A 110 -18.28 -14.50 1.24
C ASN A 110 -17.22 -13.49 1.66
N GLN A 111 -15.98 -13.70 1.23
CA GLN A 111 -14.92 -12.71 1.29
C GLN A 111 -14.82 -12.00 -0.06
N ILE A 112 -14.74 -10.69 -0.05
CA ILE A 112 -14.62 -9.87 -1.24
C ILE A 112 -13.34 -9.05 -1.13
N GLU A 113 -12.55 -9.10 -2.19
CA GLU A 113 -11.32 -8.32 -2.35
C GLU A 113 -11.52 -7.35 -3.50
N THR A 114 -11.22 -6.08 -3.26
CA THR A 114 -11.35 -5.00 -4.25
C THR A 114 -10.01 -4.31 -4.46
N GLU A 115 -9.80 -3.82 -5.67
CA GLU A 115 -8.69 -2.93 -6.01
C GLU A 115 -9.27 -1.74 -6.78
N PHE A 116 -9.15 -0.55 -6.21
CA PHE A 116 -9.47 0.72 -6.85
C PHE A 116 -8.17 1.46 -7.14
N LYS A 117 -7.93 1.79 -8.40
CA LYS A 117 -6.73 2.49 -8.86
C LYS A 117 -7.14 3.75 -9.60
N ASP A 118 -6.66 4.88 -9.13
CA ASP A 118 -6.72 6.16 -9.81
C ASP A 118 -5.27 6.65 -10.08
N PRO A 119 -5.09 7.79 -10.77
CA PRO A 119 -3.75 8.34 -11.07
C PRO A 119 -2.90 8.65 -9.82
N GLU A 120 -3.51 8.94 -8.68
CA GLU A 120 -2.84 9.40 -7.47
C GLU A 120 -2.52 8.25 -6.51
N ARG A 121 -3.39 7.23 -6.48
CA ARG A 121 -3.37 6.18 -5.47
C ARG A 121 -4.00 4.87 -5.94
N THR A 122 -3.61 3.81 -5.23
CA THR A 122 -4.24 2.48 -5.31
C THR A 122 -4.71 2.07 -3.93
N VAL A 123 -5.97 1.65 -3.85
CA VAL A 123 -6.66 1.21 -2.65
C VAL A 123 -7.02 -0.26 -2.84
N TRP A 124 -6.52 -1.12 -1.97
CA TRP A 124 -7.02 -2.50 -1.85
C TRP A 124 -7.92 -2.60 -0.63
N SER A 125 -9.08 -3.23 -0.75
CA SER A 125 -9.93 -3.51 0.42
C SER A 125 -10.36 -4.96 0.45
N THR A 126 -10.48 -5.53 1.63
CA THR A 126 -10.96 -6.89 1.85
C THR A 126 -12.03 -6.85 2.92
N TYR A 127 -13.22 -7.33 2.60
CA TYR A 127 -14.34 -7.41 3.53
C TYR A 127 -15.05 -8.75 3.43
N GLN A 128 -15.79 -9.09 4.48
CA GLN A 128 -16.67 -10.24 4.51
C GLN A 128 -18.12 -9.77 4.41
N VAL A 129 -18.95 -10.55 3.71
CA VAL A 129 -20.39 -10.39 3.63
C VAL A 129 -21.04 -11.61 4.28
N VAL A 130 -21.80 -11.37 5.36
CA VAL A 130 -22.58 -12.38 6.10
C VAL A 130 -23.99 -11.84 6.27
N ASP A 131 -25.01 -12.55 5.77
CA ASP A 131 -26.42 -12.13 5.87
C ASP A 131 -26.64 -10.65 5.47
N ASN A 132 -26.01 -10.24 4.37
CA ASN A 132 -26.02 -8.87 3.84
C ASN A 132 -25.38 -7.80 4.76
N ASN A 133 -24.70 -8.22 5.83
CA ASN A 133 -23.86 -7.37 6.67
C ASN A 133 -22.42 -7.39 6.18
N ILE A 134 -21.83 -6.20 6.09
CA ILE A 134 -20.45 -6.00 5.66
C ILE A 134 -19.56 -5.89 6.89
N ILE A 135 -18.53 -6.72 6.94
CA ILE A 135 -17.51 -6.71 7.98
C ILE A 135 -16.18 -6.37 7.30
N PRO A 136 -15.68 -5.14 7.46
CA PRO A 136 -14.36 -4.76 6.97
C PRO A 136 -13.27 -5.61 7.65
N ILE A 137 -12.38 -6.23 6.86
CA ILE A 137 -11.27 -7.04 7.39
C ILE A 137 -9.98 -6.21 7.38
N LYS A 138 -9.60 -5.71 6.21
CA LYS A 138 -8.40 -4.91 6.01
C LYS A 138 -8.57 -4.03 4.78
N SER A 139 -7.85 -2.93 4.75
CA SER A 139 -7.62 -2.18 3.52
C SER A 139 -6.12 -1.92 3.39
N ARG A 140 -5.69 -1.33 2.30
CA ARG A 140 -4.33 -0.87 2.05
C ARG A 140 -4.36 0.29 1.09
N LEU A 141 -3.78 1.41 1.49
CA LEU A 141 -3.57 2.56 0.62
C LEU A 141 -2.13 2.61 0.14
N TYR A 142 -1.93 2.84 -1.14
CA TYR A 142 -0.64 3.13 -1.74
C TYR A 142 -0.78 4.36 -2.61
N ALA A 143 -0.25 5.48 -2.13
CA ALA A 143 -0.27 6.74 -2.86
C ALA A 143 1.14 7.11 -3.34
N PHE A 144 1.22 7.91 -4.40
CA PHE A 144 2.51 8.28 -5.00
C PHE A 144 3.42 9.05 -4.02
N ASP A 145 2.84 9.90 -3.19
CA ASP A 145 3.51 10.65 -2.13
C ASP A 145 4.16 9.75 -1.06
N TYR A 146 3.62 8.55 -0.81
CA TYR A 146 4.25 7.58 0.08
C TYR A 146 5.60 7.10 -0.44
N ILE A 147 5.77 7.03 -1.77
CA ILE A 147 7.06 6.67 -2.39
C ILE A 147 8.09 7.74 -2.06
N LEU A 148 7.71 9.01 -2.25
CA LEU A 148 8.60 10.14 -1.97
C LEU A 148 8.98 10.17 -0.48
N LEU A 149 8.01 10.02 0.41
CA LEU A 149 8.26 9.98 1.86
C LEU A 149 9.14 8.79 2.25
N ALA A 150 8.87 7.60 1.72
CA ALA A 150 9.68 6.40 1.97
C ALA A 150 11.12 6.57 1.47
N MET A 151 11.32 7.22 0.31
CA MET A 151 12.65 7.56 -0.19
C MET A 151 13.41 8.49 0.74
N VAL A 152 12.76 9.54 1.25
CA VAL A 152 13.37 10.49 2.21
C VAL A 152 13.77 9.77 3.50
N LEU A 153 12.87 8.95 4.07
CA LEU A 153 13.15 8.17 5.28
C LEU A 153 14.27 7.15 5.07
N ALA A 154 14.27 6.45 3.93
CA ALA A 154 15.33 5.52 3.56
C ALA A 154 16.68 6.21 3.41
N PHE A 155 16.70 7.41 2.82
CA PHE A 155 17.90 8.21 2.65
C PHE A 155 18.46 8.63 4.01
N LEU A 156 17.63 9.24 4.87
CA LEU A 156 18.02 9.67 6.21
C LEU A 156 18.53 8.51 7.07
N THR A 157 17.86 7.37 7.01
CA THR A 157 18.25 6.15 7.75
C THR A 157 19.57 5.60 7.25
N THR A 158 19.76 5.49 5.93
CA THR A 158 21.01 5.01 5.33
C THR A 158 22.18 5.94 5.65
N TYR A 159 21.95 7.26 5.62
CA TYR A 159 22.93 8.26 6.00
C TYR A 159 23.30 8.16 7.49
N GLY A 160 22.30 8.04 8.37
CA GLY A 160 22.48 7.87 9.81
C GLY A 160 23.28 6.61 10.15
N LEU A 161 22.92 5.47 9.56
CA LEU A 161 23.66 4.20 9.74
C LEU A 161 25.13 4.32 9.32
N ASN A 162 25.41 5.01 8.20
CA ASN A 162 26.78 5.27 7.76
C ASN A 162 27.54 6.18 8.73
N HIS A 163 26.88 7.19 9.31
CA HIS A 163 27.48 8.08 10.30
C HIS A 163 27.82 7.33 11.59
N ILE A 164 26.88 6.51 12.09
CA ILE A 164 27.06 5.66 13.26
C ILE A 164 28.23 4.69 13.05
N ARG A 165 28.29 4.03 11.88
CA ARG A 165 29.40 3.13 11.53
C ARG A 165 30.76 3.84 11.53
N LYS A 166 30.84 5.07 11.02
CA LYS A 166 32.06 5.88 11.07
C LYS A 166 32.45 6.21 12.50
N TYR A 167 31.49 6.63 13.33
CA TYR A 167 31.72 6.97 14.72
C TYR A 167 32.29 5.78 15.53
N PHE A 168 31.67 4.60 15.43
CA PHE A 168 32.17 3.39 16.09
C PHE A 168 33.56 2.98 15.61
N LYS A 169 33.84 3.09 14.30
CA LYS A 169 35.16 2.78 13.73
C LYS A 169 36.24 3.73 14.25
N ILE A 170 35.91 4.99 14.53
CA ILE A 170 36.83 5.98 15.10
C ILE A 170 37.07 5.65 16.58
N GLN A 171 36.02 5.43 17.38
CA GLN A 171 36.20 5.09 18.80
C GLN A 171 36.98 3.79 19.03
N LEU A 172 36.72 2.74 18.25
CA LEU A 172 37.46 1.49 18.32
C LEU A 172 38.95 1.65 17.94
N LYS A 173 39.29 2.64 17.11
CA LYS A 173 40.68 2.96 16.76
C LYS A 173 41.42 3.79 17.81
N VAL A 174 40.69 4.48 18.68
CA VAL A 174 41.25 5.32 19.74
C VAL A 174 41.50 4.51 21.02
N ASN A 175 40.79 3.38 21.19
CA ASN A 175 40.93 2.47 22.33
C ASN A 175 41.90 1.28 22.07
N LEU A 176 42.69 1.32 20.99
CA LEU A 176 43.74 0.35 20.62
C LEU A 176 45.07 1.08 20.51
#